data_AF-A0A0S2SE09-F1
#
_entry.id   AF-A0A0S2SE09-F1
#
_cell.length_a   1.000
_cell.length_b   1.000
_cell.length_c   1.000
_cell.angle_alpha   90.00
_cell.angle_beta   90.00
_cell.angle_gamma   90.00
#
_symmetry.space_group_name_H-M   'P 1'
#
loop_
_entity.id
_entity.type
_entity.pdbx_description
1 polymer ?
#
loop_
_entity_poly.entity_id
_entity_poly.type
_entity_poly.pdbx_seq_one_letter_code
_entity_poly.pdbx_strand_id
1 'polypeptide(L)'
;MSTIAGSDHSPQARKKWPQLPDTVKARLLTRHINGKERQVLTSMVDPMRFPGADIVDLYSHRWEIELGYREMKHSLQQHRLTLRSKKAAGIRQELWGVLLAYNLLRSQMVKMAASLKGYTASQLSFHMASVYLVHELSCMPFMSPGNTPKRVAELEKQAGQFVLPDRMERSYPRCVKPRPQKYSVKKSNKNNASQS
;
A
#
# COMPACT_ATOMS: atom_id res chain seq x y z
N MET A 1 -12.28 -16.40 17.39
CA MET A 1 -13.66 -16.99 17.38
C MET A 1 -14.29 -16.70 16.02
N SER A 2 -15.06 -17.64 15.47
CA SER A 2 -15.64 -17.57 14.11
C SER A 2 -17.12 -17.92 14.16
N THR A 3 -17.98 -17.03 13.65
CA THR A 3 -19.45 -17.25 13.61
C THR A 3 -19.93 -17.16 12.18
N ILE A 4 -20.79 -18.08 11.73
CA ILE A 4 -21.41 -18.03 10.39
C ILE A 4 -22.86 -17.61 10.57
N ALA A 5 -23.30 -16.58 9.86
CA ALA A 5 -24.67 -16.08 9.90
C ALA A 5 -25.17 -15.84 8.47
N GLY A 6 -26.48 -16.04 8.26
CA GLY A 6 -27.18 -15.58 7.07
C GLY A 6 -27.68 -14.16 7.31
N SER A 7 -27.42 -13.24 6.40
CA SER A 7 -28.03 -11.91 6.40
C SER A 7 -28.88 -11.74 5.15
N ASP A 8 -30.10 -11.23 5.32
CA ASP A 8 -31.01 -10.95 4.23
C ASP A 8 -30.49 -9.80 3.36
N HIS A 9 -30.77 -9.88 2.06
CA HIS A 9 -30.45 -8.79 1.16
C HIS A 9 -31.41 -7.61 1.31
N SER A 10 -30.87 -6.39 1.25
CA SER A 10 -31.72 -5.21 1.30
C SER A 10 -32.63 -5.15 0.07
N PRO A 11 -33.88 -4.64 0.22
CA PRO A 11 -34.80 -4.49 -0.91
C PRO A 11 -34.22 -3.65 -2.06
N GLN A 12 -33.36 -2.67 -1.74
CA GLN A 12 -32.67 -1.85 -2.73
C GLN A 12 -31.67 -2.64 -3.57
N ALA A 13 -30.94 -3.59 -2.97
CA ALA A 13 -30.00 -4.44 -3.69
C ALA A 13 -30.73 -5.36 -4.66
N ARG A 14 -31.86 -5.96 -4.22
CA ARG A 14 -32.71 -6.80 -5.07
C ARG A 14 -33.37 -6.05 -6.22
N LYS A 15 -33.74 -4.79 -6.03
CA LYS A 15 -34.26 -3.94 -7.12
C LYS A 15 -33.23 -3.70 -8.22
N LYS A 16 -31.95 -3.57 -7.87
CA LYS A 16 -30.85 -3.40 -8.84
C LYS A 16 -30.41 -4.73 -9.47
N TRP A 17 -30.58 -5.84 -8.75
CA TRP A 17 -30.11 -7.16 -9.15
C TRP A 17 -31.18 -8.21 -8.86
N PRO A 18 -32.14 -8.41 -9.77
CA PRO A 18 -33.30 -9.30 -9.54
C PRO A 18 -32.92 -10.76 -9.27
N GLN A 19 -31.79 -11.22 -9.81
CA GLN A 19 -31.27 -12.58 -9.65
C GLN A 19 -30.54 -12.85 -8.33
N LEU A 20 -30.49 -11.89 -7.39
CA LEU A 20 -29.84 -12.10 -6.10
C LEU A 20 -30.65 -13.11 -5.25
N PRO A 21 -29.99 -14.06 -4.55
CA PRO A 21 -30.68 -14.91 -3.58
C PRO A 21 -31.29 -14.08 -2.45
N ASP A 22 -32.18 -14.68 -1.65
CA ASP A 22 -32.84 -13.98 -0.53
C ASP A 22 -31.87 -13.70 0.64
N THR A 23 -30.93 -14.63 0.88
CA THR A 23 -29.94 -14.54 1.97
C THR A 23 -28.52 -14.74 1.46
N VAL A 24 -27.56 -13.97 1.98
CA VAL A 24 -26.13 -14.25 1.83
C VAL A 24 -25.58 -14.81 3.14
N LYS A 25 -24.88 -15.93 3.03
CA LYS A 25 -24.11 -16.49 4.14
C LYS A 25 -22.78 -15.74 4.25
N ALA A 26 -22.50 -15.23 5.44
CA ALA A 26 -21.25 -14.58 5.76
C ALA A 26 -20.68 -15.15 7.06
N ARG A 27 -19.36 -15.12 7.14
CA ARG A 27 -18.58 -15.57 8.30
C ARG A 27 -17.92 -14.35 8.94
N LEU A 28 -18.13 -14.19 10.24
CA LEU A 28 -17.52 -13.17 11.07
C LEU A 28 -16.30 -13.77 11.78
N LEU A 29 -15.14 -13.20 11.52
CA LEU A 29 -13.87 -13.56 12.14
C LEU A 29 -13.46 -12.47 13.14
N THR A 30 -13.17 -12.87 14.37
CA THR A 30 -12.77 -11.94 15.43
C THR A 30 -11.33 -12.19 15.85
N ARG A 31 -10.48 -11.15 15.83
CA ARG A 31 -9.08 -11.17 16.28
C ARG A 31 -8.75 -9.94 17.13
N HIS A 32 -7.91 -10.12 18.14
CA HIS A 32 -7.32 -9.02 18.91
C HIS A 32 -6.01 -8.59 18.25
N ILE A 33 -5.92 -7.33 17.84
CA ILE A 33 -4.72 -6.71 17.26
C ILE A 33 -4.38 -5.50 18.11
N ASN A 34 -3.17 -5.48 18.69
CA ASN A 34 -2.66 -4.40 19.55
C ASN A 34 -3.66 -4.01 20.66
N GLY A 35 -4.21 -5.02 21.36
CA GLY A 35 -5.18 -4.86 22.44
C GLY A 35 -6.58 -4.42 22.01
N LYS A 36 -6.87 -4.34 20.71
CA LYS A 36 -8.19 -3.98 20.18
C LYS A 36 -8.81 -5.15 19.44
N GLU A 37 -10.08 -5.41 19.74
CA GLU A 37 -10.88 -6.36 18.98
C GLU A 37 -11.16 -5.80 17.57
N ARG A 38 -10.91 -6.62 16.56
CA ARG A 38 -11.18 -6.35 15.16
C ARG A 38 -11.98 -7.50 14.58
N GLN A 39 -13.00 -7.15 13.81
CA GLN A 39 -13.89 -8.11 13.17
C GLN A 39 -13.79 -7.99 11.65
N VAL A 40 -13.70 -9.13 10.98
CA VAL A 40 -13.64 -9.24 9.51
C VAL A 40 -14.83 -10.09 9.06
N LEU A 41 -15.67 -9.53 8.20
CA LEU A 41 -16.79 -10.23 7.59
C LEU A 41 -16.38 -10.74 6.20
N THR A 42 -16.61 -12.02 5.91
CA THR A 42 -16.21 -12.66 4.66
C THR A 42 -17.28 -13.61 4.13
N SER A 43 -17.40 -13.75 2.81
CA SER A 43 -18.23 -14.77 2.17
C SER A 43 -17.58 -16.16 2.14
N MET A 44 -16.31 -16.28 2.58
CA MET A 44 -15.60 -17.54 2.71
C MET A 44 -16.07 -18.30 3.97
N VAL A 45 -17.13 -19.08 3.80
CA VAL A 45 -17.83 -19.75 4.90
C VAL A 45 -17.19 -21.06 5.36
N ASP A 46 -16.45 -21.76 4.50
CA ASP A 46 -15.82 -23.05 4.83
C ASP A 46 -14.57 -22.87 5.70
N PRO A 47 -14.59 -23.28 6.98
CA PRO A 47 -13.45 -23.12 7.89
C PRO A 47 -12.25 -24.02 7.57
N MET A 48 -12.48 -25.16 6.93
CA MET A 48 -11.41 -26.11 6.59
C MET A 48 -10.68 -25.66 5.34
N ARG A 49 -11.42 -25.15 4.35
CA ARG A 49 -10.83 -24.62 3.13
C ARG A 49 -10.23 -23.23 3.30
N PHE A 50 -10.80 -22.41 4.17
CA PHE A 50 -10.35 -21.05 4.44
C PHE A 50 -10.14 -20.82 5.94
N PRO A 51 -8.94 -21.13 6.46
CA PRO A 51 -8.61 -20.92 7.85
C PRO A 51 -8.79 -19.45 8.26
N GLY A 52 -9.35 -19.22 9.45
CA GLY A 52 -9.63 -17.86 9.92
C GLY A 52 -8.37 -17.02 10.12
N ALA A 53 -7.25 -17.64 10.49
CA ALA A 53 -5.96 -16.98 10.65
C ALA A 53 -5.49 -16.38 9.32
N ASP A 54 -5.45 -17.19 8.27
CA ASP A 54 -5.01 -16.80 6.93
C ASP A 54 -5.84 -15.64 6.37
N ILE A 55 -7.17 -15.66 6.57
CA ILE A 55 -8.06 -14.58 6.12
C ILE A 55 -7.74 -13.28 6.86
N VAL A 56 -7.50 -13.33 8.17
CA VAL A 56 -7.20 -12.13 8.95
C VAL A 56 -5.81 -11.61 8.63
N ASP A 57 -4.84 -12.48 8.42
CA ASP A 57 -3.50 -12.10 7.98
C ASP A 57 -3.54 -11.49 6.58
N LEU A 58 -4.28 -12.07 5.63
CA LEU A 58 -4.53 -11.46 4.32
C LEU A 58 -5.19 -10.07 4.44
N TYR A 59 -6.13 -9.91 5.36
CA TYR A 59 -6.78 -8.62 5.59
C TYR A 59 -5.81 -7.56 6.16
N SER A 60 -4.74 -7.98 6.84
CA SER A 60 -3.68 -7.08 7.30
C SER A 60 -2.91 -6.44 6.12
N HIS A 61 -2.79 -7.17 5.01
CA HIS A 61 -2.18 -6.69 3.77
C HIS A 61 -3.07 -5.74 2.97
N ARG A 62 -4.33 -5.49 3.38
CA ARG A 62 -5.24 -4.58 2.67
C ARG A 62 -4.65 -3.17 2.47
N TRP A 63 -3.81 -2.70 3.40
CA TRP A 63 -3.13 -1.41 3.29
C TRP A 63 -2.15 -1.31 2.11
N GLU A 64 -1.74 -2.43 1.52
CA GLU A 64 -0.85 -2.45 0.35
C GLU A 64 -1.47 -1.72 -0.85
N ILE A 65 -2.80 -1.73 -1.00
CA ILE A 65 -3.47 -0.96 -2.07
C ILE A 65 -3.28 0.55 -1.88
N GLU A 66 -3.27 1.02 -0.64
CA GLU A 66 -3.05 2.44 -0.33
C GLU A 66 -1.61 2.85 -0.60
N LEU A 67 -0.67 1.94 -0.35
CA LEU A 67 0.72 2.12 -0.76
C LEU A 67 0.84 2.18 -2.28
N GLY A 68 0.14 1.30 -3.02
CA GLY A 68 0.08 1.35 -4.47
C GLY A 68 -0.48 2.68 -5.01
N TYR A 69 -1.55 3.20 -4.40
CA TYR A 69 -2.05 4.54 -4.75
C TYR A 69 -1.02 5.64 -4.47
N ARG A 70 -0.28 5.54 -3.36
CA ARG A 70 0.80 6.49 -3.05
C ARG A 70 1.90 6.42 -4.08
N GLU A 71 2.34 5.23 -4.48
CA GLU A 71 3.39 5.04 -5.49
C GLU A 71 3.00 5.64 -6.84
N MET A 72 1.77 5.40 -7.30
CA MET A 72 1.27 6.00 -8.54
C MET A 72 1.20 7.52 -8.48
N LYS A 73 0.68 8.09 -7.38
CA LYS A 73 0.48 9.54 -7.25
C LYS A 73 1.75 10.32 -6.91
N HIS A 74 2.64 9.74 -6.11
CA HIS A 74 3.82 10.42 -5.60
C HIS A 74 5.07 10.03 -6.37
N SER A 75 5.36 8.74 -6.50
CA SER A 75 6.62 8.27 -7.09
C SER A 75 6.62 8.44 -8.61
N LEU A 76 5.63 7.88 -9.32
CA LEU A 76 5.57 7.98 -10.78
C LEU A 76 5.36 9.40 -11.30
N GLN A 77 4.60 10.20 -10.55
CA GLN A 77 4.26 11.56 -10.94
C GLN A 77 5.14 12.62 -10.26
N GLN A 78 6.20 12.24 -9.55
CA GLN A 78 7.12 13.17 -8.86
C GLN A 78 6.39 14.22 -8.01
N HIS A 79 5.36 13.80 -7.27
CA HIS A 79 4.49 14.69 -6.48
C HIS A 79 3.73 15.76 -7.29
N ARG A 80 3.70 15.65 -8.62
CA ARG A 80 3.01 16.56 -9.54
C ARG A 80 1.96 15.77 -10.31
N LEU A 81 0.73 15.80 -9.81
CA LEU A 81 -0.42 15.20 -10.50
C LEU A 81 -0.83 16.08 -11.70
N THR A 82 0.04 16.20 -12.70
CA THR A 82 -0.16 17.05 -13.87
C THR A 82 -0.63 16.22 -15.05
N LEU A 83 -1.94 15.96 -15.07
CA LEU A 83 -2.60 15.51 -16.29
C LEU A 83 -2.57 16.65 -17.30
N ARG A 84 -2.07 16.39 -18.51
CA ARG A 84 -1.75 17.43 -19.50
C ARG A 84 -2.92 17.71 -20.44
N SER A 85 -3.70 16.68 -20.75
CA SER A 85 -4.83 16.79 -21.65
C SER A 85 -5.97 17.61 -21.06
N LYS A 86 -6.54 18.50 -21.87
CA LYS A 86 -7.76 19.26 -21.55
C LYS A 86 -9.05 18.56 -22.01
N LYS A 87 -8.95 17.37 -22.61
CA LYS A 87 -10.09 16.58 -23.11
C LYS A 87 -10.29 15.34 -22.24
N ALA A 88 -11.54 15.01 -21.92
CA ALA A 88 -11.87 13.85 -21.07
C ALA A 88 -11.29 12.52 -21.59
N ALA A 89 -11.28 12.32 -22.92
CA ALA A 89 -10.68 11.14 -23.53
C ALA A 89 -9.15 11.06 -23.30
N GLY A 90 -8.43 12.18 -23.46
CA GLY A 90 -6.99 12.22 -23.24
C GLY A 90 -6.63 12.08 -21.76
N ILE A 91 -7.43 12.64 -20.85
CA ILE A 91 -7.29 12.42 -19.40
C ILE A 91 -7.38 10.92 -19.07
N ARG A 92 -8.39 10.22 -19.62
CA ARG A 92 -8.51 8.76 -19.43
C ARG A 92 -7.28 8.02 -19.97
N GLN A 93 -6.80 8.38 -21.15
CA GLN A 93 -5.60 7.79 -21.74
C GLN A 93 -4.36 7.98 -20.84
N GLU A 94 -4.16 9.18 -20.29
CA GLU A 94 -3.04 9.45 -19.38
C GLU A 94 -3.13 8.61 -18.10
N LEU A 95 -4.33 8.47 -17.51
CA LEU A 95 -4.54 7.62 -16.34
C LEU A 95 -4.23 6.15 -16.65
N TRP A 96 -4.66 5.64 -17.82
CA TRP A 96 -4.29 4.30 -18.27
C TRP A 96 -2.78 4.17 -18.49
N GLY A 97 -2.12 5.21 -19.00
CA GLY A 97 -0.66 5.24 -19.14
C GLY A 97 0.06 5.13 -17.80
N VAL A 98 -0.39 5.85 -16.77
CA VAL A 98 0.16 5.76 -15.41
C VAL A 98 -0.04 4.37 -14.82
N LEU A 99 -1.23 3.78 -14.99
CA LEU A 99 -1.53 2.45 -14.50
C LEU A 99 -0.68 1.38 -15.21
N LEU A 100 -0.50 1.51 -16.53
CA LEU A 100 0.36 0.62 -17.31
C LEU A 100 1.82 0.72 -16.86
N ALA A 101 2.35 1.93 -16.71
CA ALA A 101 3.70 2.16 -16.21
C ALA A 101 3.89 1.53 -14.82
N TYR A 102 2.94 1.75 -13.90
CA TYR A 102 2.95 1.14 -12.58
C TYR A 102 3.06 -0.40 -12.65
N ASN A 103 2.20 -1.03 -13.45
CA ASN A 103 2.17 -2.49 -13.57
C ASN A 103 3.44 -3.05 -14.21
N LEU A 104 4.01 -2.36 -15.21
CA LEU A 104 5.28 -2.75 -15.82
C LEU A 104 6.43 -2.68 -14.82
N LEU A 105 6.53 -1.57 -14.07
CA LEU A 105 7.54 -1.43 -13.02
C LEU A 105 7.37 -2.50 -11.95
N ARG A 106 6.13 -2.75 -11.48
CA ARG A 106 5.86 -3.78 -10.49
C ARG A 106 6.18 -5.18 -11.00
N SER A 107 5.87 -5.50 -12.26
CA SER A 107 6.24 -6.77 -12.87
C SER A 107 7.76 -6.95 -12.91
N GLN A 108 8.51 -5.91 -13.26
CA GLN A 108 9.97 -5.96 -13.22
C GLN A 108 10.51 -6.12 -11.79
N MET A 109 9.93 -5.41 -10.81
CA MET A 109 10.29 -5.56 -9.41
C MET A 109 10.01 -6.96 -8.86
N VAL A 110 8.99 -7.66 -9.37
CA VAL A 110 8.74 -9.08 -9.02
C VAL A 110 9.88 -9.96 -9.51
N LYS A 111 10.37 -9.76 -10.73
CA LYS A 111 11.54 -10.49 -11.25
C LYS A 111 12.81 -10.18 -10.44
N MET A 112 13.02 -8.91 -10.11
CA MET A 112 14.12 -8.46 -9.25
C MET A 112 14.01 -9.06 -7.84
N ALA A 113 12.82 -9.14 -7.26
CA ALA A 113 12.65 -9.78 -5.96
C ALA A 113 12.89 -11.29 -6.04
N ALA A 114 12.51 -11.94 -7.14
CA ALA A 114 12.75 -13.37 -7.35
C ALA A 114 14.25 -13.73 -7.42
N SER A 115 15.13 -12.79 -7.80
CA SER A 115 16.58 -12.99 -7.74
C SER A 115 17.14 -12.91 -6.31
N LEU A 116 16.38 -12.38 -5.35
CA LEU A 116 16.75 -12.26 -3.95
C LEU A 116 16.06 -13.34 -3.10
N LYS A 117 16.85 -14.10 -2.33
CA LYS A 117 16.30 -15.16 -1.47
C LYS A 117 15.53 -14.54 -0.28
N GLY A 118 14.22 -14.81 -0.22
CA GLY A 118 13.37 -14.45 0.92
C GLY A 118 12.78 -13.03 0.88
N TYR A 119 12.91 -12.32 -0.23
CA TYR A 119 12.33 -10.98 -0.40
C TYR A 119 11.12 -10.99 -1.34
N THR A 120 10.18 -10.10 -1.04
CA THR A 120 9.01 -9.83 -1.88
C THR A 120 9.13 -8.46 -2.55
N ALA A 121 8.43 -8.26 -3.67
CA ALA A 121 8.47 -6.98 -4.39
C ALA A 121 7.97 -5.79 -3.56
N SER A 122 7.16 -6.03 -2.52
CA SER A 122 6.70 -4.98 -1.58
C SER A 122 7.79 -4.55 -0.59
N GLN A 123 8.83 -5.36 -0.41
CA GLN A 123 10.02 -5.04 0.41
C GLN A 123 11.13 -4.35 -0.39
N LEU A 124 10.90 -4.08 -1.68
CA LEU A 124 11.79 -3.26 -2.50
C LEU A 124 11.26 -1.83 -2.60
N SER A 125 12.17 -0.86 -2.59
CA SER A 125 11.88 0.57 -2.72
C SER A 125 11.37 0.88 -4.13
N PHE A 126 10.05 1.08 -4.25
CA PHE A 126 9.43 1.44 -5.52
C PHE A 126 10.02 2.72 -6.12
N HIS A 127 10.30 3.73 -5.29
CA HIS A 127 10.86 4.99 -5.77
C HIS A 127 12.26 4.80 -6.38
N MET A 128 13.17 4.14 -5.67
CA MET A 128 14.53 3.91 -6.17
C MET A 128 14.52 3.02 -7.42
N ALA A 129 13.73 1.95 -7.42
CA ALA A 129 13.56 1.09 -8.59
C ALA A 129 12.99 1.85 -9.79
N SER A 130 12.03 2.76 -9.57
CA SER A 130 11.45 3.57 -10.67
C SER A 130 12.46 4.54 -11.29
N VAL A 131 13.25 5.24 -10.47
CA VAL A 131 14.28 6.16 -10.95
C VAL A 131 15.35 5.40 -11.73
N TYR A 132 15.78 4.24 -11.20
CA TYR A 132 16.76 3.39 -11.86
C TYR A 132 16.26 2.84 -13.21
N LEU A 133 15.03 2.30 -13.26
CA LEU A 133 14.46 1.77 -14.50
C LEU A 133 14.26 2.87 -15.56
N VAL A 134 13.81 4.06 -15.16
CA VAL A 134 13.68 5.20 -16.08
C VAL A 134 15.04 5.63 -16.62
N HIS A 135 16.08 5.63 -15.77
CA HIS A 135 17.45 5.91 -16.19
C HIS A 135 17.95 4.90 -17.23
N GLU A 136 17.81 3.59 -16.95
CA GLU A 136 18.21 2.53 -17.88
C GLU A 136 17.47 2.63 -19.22
N LEU A 137 16.16 2.86 -19.21
CA LEU A 137 15.37 3.08 -20.42
C LEU A 137 15.82 4.33 -21.20
N SER A 138 16.23 5.39 -20.51
CA SER A 138 16.73 6.61 -21.14
C SER A 138 18.11 6.41 -21.80
N CYS A 139 18.90 5.46 -21.30
CA CYS A 139 20.20 5.11 -21.84
C CYS A 139 20.13 4.11 -23.01
N MET A 140 19.09 3.27 -23.08
CA MET A 140 18.96 2.22 -24.11
C MET A 140 19.09 2.71 -25.57
N PRO A 141 18.53 3.87 -25.99
CA PRO A 141 18.68 4.36 -27.36
C PRO A 141 20.13 4.64 -27.78
N PHE A 142 21.02 4.88 -26.83
CA PHE A 142 22.44 5.17 -27.09
C PHE A 142 23.31 3.91 -27.10
N MET A 143 22.70 2.73 -26.99
CA MET A 143 23.40 1.45 -26.92
C MET A 143 23.14 0.62 -28.18
N SER A 144 24.09 -0.25 -28.53
CA SER A 144 23.85 -1.26 -29.56
C SER A 144 22.71 -2.19 -29.13
N PRO A 145 21.71 -2.47 -30.00
CA PRO A 145 20.58 -3.34 -29.69
C PRO A 145 20.97 -4.74 -29.19
N GLY A 146 22.15 -5.24 -29.59
CA GLY A 146 22.67 -6.52 -29.11
C GLY A 146 22.97 -6.57 -27.61
N ASN A 147 23.13 -5.41 -26.96
CA ASN A 147 23.39 -5.31 -25.52
C ASN A 147 22.11 -5.23 -24.66
N THR A 148 20.93 -5.08 -25.26
CA THR A 148 19.66 -4.95 -24.51
C THR A 148 19.40 -6.15 -23.59
N PRO A 149 19.52 -7.43 -24.03
CA PRO A 149 19.31 -8.57 -23.13
C PRO A 149 20.26 -8.57 -21.93
N LYS A 150 21.53 -8.21 -22.16
CA LYS A 150 22.54 -8.11 -21.09
C LYS A 150 22.17 -7.04 -20.06
N ARG A 151 21.66 -5.89 -20.50
CA ARG A 151 21.18 -4.82 -19.61
C ARG A 151 19.97 -5.25 -18.81
N VAL A 152 19.00 -5.90 -19.44
CA VAL A 152 17.80 -6.40 -18.75
C VAL A 152 18.17 -7.42 -17.66
N ALA A 153 19.11 -8.34 -17.95
CA ALA A 153 19.62 -9.28 -16.96
C ALA A 153 20.36 -8.59 -15.80
N GLU A 154 21.01 -7.44 -16.06
CA GLU A 154 21.69 -6.67 -15.01
C GLU A 154 20.70 -6.01 -14.04
N LEU A 155 19.50 -5.62 -14.49
CA LEU A 155 18.47 -5.05 -13.62
C LEU A 155 18.16 -5.96 -12.42
N GLU A 156 18.14 -7.27 -12.65
CA GLU A 156 17.86 -8.27 -11.61
C GLU A 156 19.00 -8.39 -10.59
N LYS A 157 20.25 -8.13 -11.00
CA LYS A 157 21.41 -8.13 -10.09
C LYS A 157 21.44 -6.92 -9.17
N GLN A 158 20.91 -5.78 -9.65
CA GLN A 158 20.82 -4.55 -8.85
C GLN A 158 19.70 -4.59 -7.81
N ALA A 159 18.89 -5.65 -7.77
CA ALA A 159 17.76 -5.79 -6.84
C ALA A 159 18.12 -5.53 -5.37
N GLY A 160 19.29 -6.00 -4.94
CA GLY A 160 19.76 -5.85 -3.55
C GLY A 160 19.87 -4.40 -3.08
N GLN A 161 20.14 -3.46 -3.99
CA GLN A 161 20.26 -2.03 -3.66
C GLN A 161 18.91 -1.39 -3.31
N PHE A 162 17.81 -2.02 -3.71
CA PHE A 162 16.47 -1.49 -3.48
C PHE A 162 15.81 -2.10 -2.24
N VAL A 163 16.48 -3.01 -1.53
CA VAL A 163 15.93 -3.62 -0.32
C VAL A 163 15.64 -2.55 0.73
N LEU A 164 14.40 -2.53 1.20
CA LEU A 164 13.98 -1.68 2.31
C LEU A 164 14.38 -2.32 3.64
N PRO A 165 14.69 -1.50 4.66
CA PRO A 165 14.84 -2.02 6.02
C PRO A 165 13.51 -2.61 6.51
N ASP A 166 13.60 -3.50 7.49
CA ASP A 166 12.42 -4.08 8.11
C ASP A 166 11.45 -3.00 8.62
N ARG A 167 10.17 -3.26 8.37
CA ARG A 167 9.12 -2.32 8.72
C ARG A 167 8.99 -2.25 10.24
N MET A 168 9.53 -1.18 10.82
CA MET A 168 9.34 -0.87 12.23
C MET A 168 7.86 -0.68 12.57
N GLU A 169 7.47 -1.13 13.77
CA GLU A 169 6.12 -0.93 14.26
C GLU A 169 5.84 0.56 14.46
N ARG A 170 4.77 1.06 13.84
CA ARG A 170 4.40 2.47 13.91
C ARG A 170 3.74 2.76 15.25
N SER A 171 4.50 3.31 16.20
CA SER A 171 3.95 3.93 17.41
C SER A 171 3.77 5.43 17.20
N TYR A 172 2.53 5.85 16.95
CA TYR A 172 2.13 7.25 16.99
C TYR A 172 1.20 7.43 18.19
N PRO A 173 1.73 7.70 19.40
CA PRO A 173 0.87 8.06 20.52
C PRO A 173 -0.01 9.23 20.07
N ARG A 174 -1.32 9.12 20.32
CA ARG A 174 -2.26 10.22 20.06
C ARG A 174 -2.06 11.31 21.11
N CYS A 175 -0.92 11.98 21.03
CA CYS A 175 -0.60 13.15 21.82
C CYS A 175 -0.71 14.39 20.93
N VAL A 176 -1.24 15.47 21.51
CA VAL A 176 -1.18 16.78 20.87
C VAL A 176 0.27 17.21 20.93
N LYS A 177 0.93 17.28 19.77
CA LYS A 177 2.25 17.92 19.71
C LYS A 177 2.09 19.36 20.19
N PRO A 178 2.87 19.84 21.17
CA PRO A 178 2.81 21.23 21.58
C PRO A 178 3.03 22.10 20.35
N ARG A 179 2.24 23.19 20.24
CA ARG A 179 2.44 24.15 19.15
C ARG A 179 3.87 24.69 19.26
N PRO A 180 4.66 24.71 18.17
CA PRO A 180 6.00 25.28 18.22
C PRO A 180 5.88 26.74 18.65
N GLN A 181 6.49 27.09 19.80
CA GLN A 181 6.55 28.47 20.28
C GLN A 181 7.93 29.05 19.95
N LYS A 182 7.94 30.24 19.36
CA LYS A 182 9.16 30.98 19.01
C LYS A 182 9.96 31.41 20.25
N TYR A 183 9.29 31.56 21.39
CA TYR A 183 9.86 32.08 22.62
C TYR A 183 9.73 31.06 23.75
N SER A 184 10.69 31.06 24.68
CA SER A 184 10.70 30.17 25.83
C SER A 184 9.56 30.49 26.80
N VAL A 185 8.95 29.44 27.35
CA VAL A 185 7.91 29.59 28.38
C VAL A 185 8.57 30.02 29.69
N LYS A 186 8.10 31.14 30.25
CA LYS A 186 8.54 31.62 31.56
C LYS A 186 8.13 30.60 32.64
N LYS A 187 9.11 29.99 33.31
CA LYS A 187 8.85 29.10 34.45
C LYS A 187 8.38 29.93 35.65
N SER A 188 7.36 29.44 36.36
CA SER A 188 6.96 30.01 37.66
C SER A 188 8.08 29.73 38.67
N ASN A 189 8.63 30.79 39.27
CA ASN A 189 9.49 30.65 40.45
C ASN A 189 8.62 30.23 41.63
N LYS A 190 8.84 29.03 42.16
CA LYS A 190 8.20 28.51 43.37
C LYS A 190 8.85 29.00 44.67
N ASN A 191 9.52 30.16 44.65
CA ASN A 191 10.13 30.72 45.85
C ASN A 191 9.59 32.12 46.09
N ASN A 192 8.58 32.19 46.98
CA ASN A 192 8.55 33.04 48.17
C ASN A 192 7.11 33.15 48.68
N ALA A 193 6.66 32.11 49.38
CA ALA A 193 5.58 32.23 50.34
C ALA A 193 6.21 32.15 51.75
N SER A 194 6.20 33.31 52.41
CA SER A 194 6.09 33.46 53.86
C SER A 194 7.24 32.94 54.74
N GLN A 195 8.11 33.85 55.17
CA GLN A 195 8.53 33.90 56.57
C GLN A 195 8.30 35.33 57.08
N SER A 196 7.40 35.41 58.04
CA SER A 196 7.13 36.52 58.97
C SER A 196 8.33 36.82 59.84
#